data_AF-R9IQ17-F1
#
_entry.id   AF-R9IQ17-F1
#
_cell.length_a   1.000
_cell.length_b   1.000
_cell.length_c   1.000
_cell.angle_alpha   90.00
_cell.angle_beta   90.00
_cell.angle_gamma   90.00
#
_symmetry.space_group_name_H-M   'P 1'
#
loop_
_entity.id
_entity.type
_entity.pdbx_description
1 polymer ?
#
loop_
_entity_poly.entity_id
_entity_poly.type
_entity_poly.pdbx_seq_one_letter_code
_entity_poly.pdbx_strand_id
1 'polypeptide(L)'
;MPISILNYPVHLQEGLKLNRECVKSQGSQNEDRKVFHRDSLEVSQLSKNREIIRDKIKHTVMQSVTSFRDMRAGILKEVREEKGQYGYSDVVNACRLSYARLYSEIELRHGNEQYYKTDGTQLTKEEETEWLDMQYGQEVEWQKSCARIAAQGQASPAD
;
A
#
# COMPACT_ATOMS: atom_id res chain seq x y z
N MET A 1 37.17 -4.40 18.20
CA MET A 1 36.77 -5.81 18.07
C MET A 1 35.54 -5.88 17.18
N PRO A 2 35.64 -6.31 15.92
CA PRO A 2 34.49 -6.49 15.05
C PRO A 2 33.92 -7.92 15.20
N ILE A 3 32.61 -8.03 15.40
CA ILE A 3 31.90 -9.31 15.43
C ILE A 3 31.54 -9.65 13.99
N SER A 4 32.24 -10.62 13.41
CA SER A 4 31.93 -11.22 12.12
C SER A 4 30.65 -12.05 12.21
N ILE A 5 29.65 -11.73 11.39
CA ILE A 5 28.47 -12.59 11.20
C ILE A 5 28.86 -13.69 10.22
N LEU A 6 28.98 -14.91 10.75
CA LEU A 6 29.33 -16.12 10.03
C LEU A 6 28.17 -16.53 9.11
N ASN A 7 28.44 -16.54 7.81
CA ASN A 7 28.05 -17.53 6.80
C ASN A 7 26.65 -18.19 6.88
N TYR A 8 25.75 -17.73 6.01
CA TYR A 8 24.80 -18.63 5.33
C TYR A 8 24.85 -18.38 3.82
N PRO A 9 25.57 -19.23 3.06
CA PRO A 9 25.44 -19.26 1.62
C PRO A 9 24.36 -20.28 1.22
N VAL A 10 23.26 -19.80 0.62
CA VAL A 10 22.32 -20.65 -0.11
C VAL A 10 22.98 -21.03 -1.43
N HIS A 11 23.72 -22.13 -1.43
CA HIS A 11 24.27 -22.72 -2.64
C HIS A 11 23.21 -23.57 -3.34
N LEU A 12 22.90 -23.14 -4.57
CA LEU A 12 22.28 -23.97 -5.60
C LEU A 12 23.21 -25.12 -5.97
N GLN A 13 22.58 -26.30 -6.10
CA GLN A 13 22.93 -27.41 -6.99
C GLN A 13 24.11 -28.32 -6.60
N GLU A 14 23.79 -29.55 -6.16
CA GLU A 14 24.36 -30.81 -6.70
C GLU A 14 23.76 -32.03 -5.99
N GLY A 15 23.25 -32.99 -6.79
CA GLY A 15 23.12 -34.38 -6.31
C GLY A 15 21.74 -35.03 -6.47
N LEU A 16 21.36 -35.41 -7.69
CA LEU A 16 20.68 -36.69 -7.89
C LEU A 16 21.20 -37.33 -9.19
N LYS A 17 21.93 -38.42 -8.97
CA LYS A 17 22.81 -39.14 -9.91
C LYS A 17 22.09 -39.56 -11.19
N LEU A 18 22.66 -39.20 -12.33
CA LEU A 18 22.39 -39.82 -13.64
C LEU A 18 22.95 -41.25 -13.64
N ASN A 19 22.08 -42.25 -13.51
CA ASN A 19 22.45 -43.62 -13.87
C ASN A 19 22.50 -43.74 -15.39
N ARG A 20 23.72 -43.66 -15.92
CA ARG A 20 24.06 -43.96 -17.30
C ARG A 20 24.09 -45.47 -17.47
N GLU A 21 22.94 -46.06 -17.77
CA GLU A 21 22.87 -47.36 -18.44
C GLU A 21 21.96 -47.23 -19.67
N CYS A 22 22.63 -47.11 -20.82
CA CYS A 22 22.01 -47.17 -22.13
C CYS A 22 21.57 -48.62 -22.38
N VAL A 23 20.31 -48.94 -22.07
CA VAL A 23 19.68 -50.15 -22.56
C VAL A 23 18.98 -49.79 -23.87
N LYS A 24 19.61 -50.20 -24.97
CA LYS A 24 19.01 -50.26 -26.29
C LYS A 24 17.74 -51.10 -26.22
N SER A 25 16.63 -50.55 -26.67
CA SER A 25 15.50 -51.35 -27.15
C SER A 25 14.95 -50.66 -28.39
N GLN A 26 15.38 -51.19 -29.52
CA GLN A 26 14.84 -50.95 -30.85
C GLN A 26 13.45 -51.58 -30.90
N GLY A 27 12.41 -50.81 -31.22
CA GLY A 27 11.09 -51.39 -31.44
C GLY A 27 9.94 -50.40 -31.53
N SER A 28 9.45 -50.22 -32.76
CA SER A 28 8.11 -49.79 -33.15
C SER A 28 7.80 -48.29 -33.21
N GLN A 29 7.51 -47.88 -34.44
CA GLN A 29 6.75 -46.70 -34.83
C GLN A 29 5.38 -46.70 -34.14
N ASN A 30 5.01 -45.61 -33.48
CA ASN A 30 3.67 -44.98 -33.55
C ASN A 30 3.52 -43.84 -32.53
N GLU A 31 2.66 -42.87 -32.89
CA GLU A 31 2.17 -41.74 -32.09
C GLU A 31 3.09 -40.52 -32.00
N ASP A 32 3.40 -39.94 -33.16
CA ASP A 32 3.40 -38.48 -33.27
C ASP A 32 2.06 -37.95 -32.72
N ARG A 33 2.13 -36.98 -31.79
CA ARG A 33 1.06 -36.01 -31.46
C ARG A 33 0.07 -36.33 -30.31
N LYS A 34 0.56 -36.53 -29.08
CA LYS A 34 -0.14 -36.15 -27.82
C LYS A 34 0.99 -35.81 -26.82
N VAL A 35 1.09 -34.64 -26.18
CA VAL A 35 0.32 -34.18 -25.02
C VAL A 35 0.72 -32.71 -24.75
N PHE A 36 0.27 -31.76 -25.57
CA PHE A 36 0.18 -30.34 -25.18
C PHE A 36 -1.02 -29.69 -25.88
N HIS A 37 -2.16 -30.37 -25.91
CA HIS A 37 -3.43 -29.66 -26.01
C HIS A 37 -3.85 -29.32 -24.58
N ARG A 38 -3.18 -28.31 -24.01
CA ARG A 38 -3.81 -27.55 -22.93
C ARG A 38 -4.87 -26.73 -23.63
N ASP A 39 -6.14 -27.00 -23.33
CA ASP A 39 -7.25 -26.42 -24.07
C ASP A 39 -7.09 -24.90 -24.13
N SER A 40 -7.02 -24.37 -25.36
CA SER A 40 -6.81 -22.94 -25.60
C SER A 40 -7.84 -22.07 -24.85
N LEU A 41 -9.03 -22.63 -24.61
CA LEU A 41 -10.08 -22.05 -23.78
C LEU A 41 -9.69 -21.90 -22.30
N GLU A 42 -9.08 -22.91 -21.67
CA GLU A 42 -8.59 -22.83 -20.28
C GLU A 42 -7.47 -21.80 -20.15
N VAL A 43 -6.54 -21.78 -21.12
CA VAL A 43 -5.46 -20.78 -21.17
C VAL A 43 -6.03 -19.37 -21.32
N SER A 44 -7.07 -19.22 -22.14
CA SER A 44 -7.77 -17.94 -22.34
C SER A 44 -8.51 -17.47 -21.08
N GLN A 45 -9.16 -18.37 -20.35
CA GLN A 45 -9.84 -18.04 -19.10
C GLN A 45 -8.84 -17.64 -18.01
N LEU A 46 -7.73 -18.36 -17.89
CA LEU A 46 -6.64 -18.01 -16.97
C LEU A 46 -6.03 -16.64 -17.31
N SER A 47 -5.86 -16.33 -18.60
CA SER A 47 -5.39 -15.03 -19.04
C SER A 47 -6.32 -13.89 -18.62
N LYS A 48 -7.64 -14.05 -18.83
CA LYS A 48 -8.67 -13.10 -18.39
C LYS A 48 -8.65 -12.91 -16.87
N ASN A 49 -8.57 -14.02 -16.12
CA ASN A 49 -8.52 -13.96 -14.66
C ASN A 49 -7.26 -13.22 -14.16
N ARG A 50 -6.11 -13.43 -14.82
CA ARG A 50 -4.87 -12.70 -14.50
C ARG A 50 -4.99 -11.21 -14.77
N GLU A 51 -5.69 -10.83 -15.84
CA GLU A 51 -5.95 -9.42 -16.16
C GLU A 51 -6.84 -8.78 -15.10
N ILE A 52 -7.93 -9.43 -14.71
CA ILE A 52 -8.84 -8.97 -13.63
C ILE A 52 -8.08 -8.81 -12.30
N ILE A 53 -7.27 -9.79 -11.92
CA ILE A 53 -6.49 -9.72 -10.67
C ILE A 53 -5.48 -8.57 -10.74
N ARG A 54 -4.79 -8.39 -11.86
CA ARG A 54 -3.85 -7.28 -12.05
C ARG A 54 -4.55 -5.94 -11.94
N ASP A 55 -5.73 -5.82 -12.53
CA ASP A 55 -6.55 -4.62 -12.47
C ASP A 55 -6.97 -4.32 -11.02
N LYS A 56 -7.48 -5.31 -10.29
CA LYS A 56 -7.83 -5.16 -8.87
C LYS A 56 -6.64 -4.74 -8.01
N ILE A 57 -5.46 -5.31 -8.25
CA ILE A 57 -4.23 -4.94 -7.54
C ILE A 57 -3.85 -3.48 -7.82
N LYS A 58 -4.00 -3.00 -9.07
CA LYS A 58 -3.74 -1.59 -9.41
C LYS A 58 -4.70 -0.64 -8.69
N HIS A 59 -5.97 -1.04 -8.59
CA HIS A 59 -7.02 -0.25 -7.94
C HIS A 59 -7.21 -0.60 -6.46
N THR A 60 -6.18 -1.16 -5.81
CA THR A 60 -6.21 -1.43 -4.37
C THR A 60 -5.76 -0.18 -3.61
N VAL A 61 -6.62 0.34 -2.74
CA VAL A 61 -6.28 1.47 -1.86
C VAL A 61 -5.78 0.94 -0.53
N MET A 62 -4.59 1.39 -0.12
CA MET A 62 -4.11 1.20 1.24
C MET A 62 -4.47 2.42 2.08
N GLN A 63 -5.57 2.34 2.84
CA GLN A 63 -5.94 3.35 3.82
C GLN A 63 -4.97 3.31 5.00
N SER A 64 -3.80 3.96 4.88
CA SER A 64 -2.88 4.08 6.00
C SER A 64 -3.24 5.32 6.81
N VAL A 65 -3.26 5.17 8.14
CA VAL A 65 -3.30 6.30 9.11
C VAL A 65 -2.20 7.33 8.81
N THR A 66 -1.13 6.92 8.10
CA THR A 66 -0.08 7.81 7.67
C THR A 66 -0.52 8.75 6.55
N SER A 67 -1.41 8.37 5.62
CA SER A 67 -1.75 9.22 4.45
C SER A 67 -2.23 10.62 4.85
N PHE A 68 -3.11 10.72 5.87
CA PHE A 68 -3.57 12.02 6.37
C PHE A 68 -2.44 12.83 7.02
N ARG A 69 -1.61 12.16 7.83
CA ARG A 69 -0.46 12.78 8.51
C ARG A 69 0.63 13.21 7.54
N ASP A 70 0.91 12.40 6.53
CA ASP A 70 1.89 12.63 5.47
C ASP A 70 1.47 13.84 4.62
N MET A 71 0.19 13.90 4.22
CA MET A 71 -0.37 15.08 3.53
C MET A 71 -0.19 16.35 4.35
N ARG A 72 -0.51 16.30 5.65
CA ARG A 72 -0.34 17.44 6.56
C ARG A 72 1.13 17.83 6.70
N ALA A 73 2.02 16.85 6.86
CA ALA A 73 3.45 17.09 6.97
C ALA A 73 4.01 17.73 5.70
N GLY A 74 3.56 17.31 4.51
CA GLY A 74 3.88 17.93 3.23
C GLY A 74 3.48 19.40 3.18
N ILE A 75 2.24 19.72 3.56
CA ILE A 75 1.76 21.12 3.61
C ILE A 75 2.59 21.95 4.61
N LEU A 76 2.89 21.42 5.79
CA LEU A 76 3.70 22.14 6.78
C LEU A 76 5.15 22.32 6.34
N LYS A 77 5.68 21.40 5.53
CA LYS A 77 6.98 21.53 4.90
C LYS A 77 6.97 22.70 3.90
N GLU A 78 5.96 22.78 3.04
CA GLU A 78 5.77 23.91 2.10
C GLU A 78 5.73 25.25 2.86
N VAL A 79 4.91 25.35 3.92
CA VAL A 79 4.82 26.57 4.74
C VAL A 79 6.16 26.93 5.39
N ARG A 80 6.92 25.95 5.86
CA ARG A 80 8.25 26.17 6.44
C ARG A 80 9.25 26.65 5.38
N GLU A 81 9.18 26.11 4.17
CA GLU A 81 10.04 26.54 3.06
C GLU A 81 9.74 28.00 2.66
N GLU A 82 8.48 28.41 2.70
CA GLU A 82 8.06 29.78 2.38
C GLU A 82 8.35 30.78 3.49
N LYS A 83 8.02 30.44 4.75
CA LYS A 83 8.04 31.38 5.89
C LYS A 83 9.24 31.17 6.83
N GLY A 84 10.04 30.12 6.64
CA GLY A 84 11.11 29.68 7.54
C GLY A 84 10.61 28.92 8.79
N GLN A 85 9.41 29.24 9.26
CA GLN A 85 8.76 28.61 10.42
C GLN A 85 7.24 28.57 10.24
N TYR A 86 6.56 27.73 11.02
CA TYR A 86 5.10 27.68 11.06
C TYR A 86 4.59 27.96 12.48
N GLY A 87 3.47 28.66 12.58
CA GLY A 87 2.76 28.91 13.83
C GLY A 87 1.60 27.93 14.07
N TYR A 88 0.86 28.12 15.16
CA TYR A 88 -0.30 27.29 15.48
C TYR A 88 -1.41 27.40 14.42
N SER A 89 -1.63 28.61 13.86
CA SER A 89 -2.59 28.83 12.78
C SER A 89 -2.23 28.02 11.54
N ASP A 90 -0.95 27.92 11.18
CA ASP A 90 -0.48 27.13 10.05
C ASP A 90 -0.73 25.62 10.29
N VAL A 91 -0.59 25.12 11.52
CA VAL A 91 -0.90 23.73 11.89
C VAL A 91 -2.39 23.42 11.73
N VAL A 92 -3.27 24.31 12.22
CA VAL A 92 -4.73 24.15 12.07
C VAL A 92 -5.14 24.24 10.61
N ASN A 93 -4.57 25.19 9.86
CA ASN A 93 -4.84 25.36 8.44
C ASN A 93 -4.36 24.15 7.62
N ALA A 94 -3.17 23.63 7.91
CA ALA A 94 -2.65 22.44 7.26
C ALA A 94 -3.56 21.23 7.49
N CYS A 95 -4.08 21.04 8.71
CA CYS A 95 -5.03 19.97 9.03
C CYS A 95 -6.30 20.04 8.16
N ARG A 96 -6.90 21.24 8.06
CA ARG A 96 -8.10 21.47 7.23
C ARG A 96 -7.82 21.28 5.74
N LEU A 97 -6.67 21.76 5.27
CA LEU A 97 -6.27 21.63 3.87
C LEU A 97 -5.98 20.17 3.49
N SER A 98 -5.37 19.39 4.38
CA SER A 98 -5.18 17.95 4.18
C SER A 98 -6.50 17.23 3.99
N TYR A 99 -7.49 17.52 4.84
CA TYR A 99 -8.82 16.95 4.74
C TYR A 99 -9.45 17.27 3.38
N ALA A 100 -9.45 18.55 2.98
CA ALA A 100 -10.04 18.98 1.71
C ALA A 100 -9.35 18.34 0.49
N ARG A 101 -8.01 18.25 0.48
CA ARG A 101 -7.25 17.61 -0.59
C ARG A 101 -7.59 16.13 -0.71
N LEU A 102 -7.54 15.39 0.40
CA LEU A 102 -7.84 13.95 0.41
C LEU A 102 -9.30 13.67 0.06
N TYR A 103 -10.24 14.48 0.54
CA TYR A 103 -11.65 14.35 0.16
C TYR A 103 -11.83 14.51 -1.36
N SER A 104 -11.17 15.52 -1.94
CA SER A 104 -11.21 15.75 -3.39
C SER A 104 -10.60 14.59 -4.18
N GLU A 105 -9.49 14.01 -3.69
CA GLU A 105 -8.88 12.82 -4.29
C GLU A 105 -9.80 11.60 -4.22
N ILE A 106 -10.53 11.41 -3.12
CA ILE A 106 -11.53 10.34 -2.97
C ILE A 106 -12.67 10.56 -3.98
N GLU A 107 -13.25 11.77 -4.04
CA GLU A 107 -14.32 12.07 -5.00
C GLU A 107 -13.90 11.81 -6.45
N LEU A 108 -12.69 12.26 -6.82
CA LEU A 108 -12.17 12.08 -8.17
C LEU A 108 -11.97 10.61 -8.51
N ARG A 109 -11.40 9.82 -7.59
CA ARG A 109 -11.15 8.39 -7.82
C ARG A 109 -12.45 7.60 -7.99
N HIS A 110 -13.40 7.78 -7.08
CA HIS A 110 -14.69 7.09 -7.12
C HIS A 110 -15.61 7.57 -8.25
N GLY A 111 -15.33 8.73 -8.85
CA GLY A 111 -16.02 9.21 -10.06
C GLY A 111 -15.57 8.52 -11.35
N ASN A 112 -14.39 7.90 -11.38
CA ASN A 112 -13.76 7.38 -12.60
C ASN A 112 -13.69 5.84 -12.63
N GLU A 113 -13.27 5.20 -11.54
CA GLU A 113 -12.93 3.77 -11.50
C GLU A 113 -13.40 3.10 -10.20
N GLN A 114 -13.50 1.77 -10.21
CA GLN A 114 -13.80 0.98 -9.00
C GLN A 114 -12.53 0.67 -8.22
N TYR A 115 -12.55 0.96 -6.92
CA TYR A 115 -11.45 0.70 -6.01
C TYR A 115 -11.75 -0.45 -5.05
N TYR A 116 -10.69 -1.10 -4.57
CA TYR A 116 -10.76 -2.26 -3.70
C TYR A 116 -9.95 -2.03 -2.43
N LYS A 117 -10.39 -2.67 -1.34
CA LYS A 117 -9.62 -2.79 -0.11
C LYS A 117 -8.51 -3.83 -0.28
N THR A 118 -7.59 -3.88 0.68
CA THR A 118 -6.47 -4.83 0.70
C THR A 118 -6.91 -6.30 0.80
N ASP A 119 -8.11 -6.57 1.29
CA ASP A 119 -8.72 -7.90 1.33
C ASP A 119 -9.43 -8.29 0.00
N GLY A 120 -9.43 -7.39 -0.99
CA GLY A 120 -10.05 -7.58 -2.30
C GLY A 120 -11.55 -7.29 -2.34
N THR A 121 -12.17 -6.86 -1.24
CA THR A 121 -13.55 -6.37 -1.24
C THR A 121 -13.63 -4.99 -1.88
N GLN A 122 -14.79 -4.63 -2.44
CA GLN A 122 -14.99 -3.30 -3.01
C GLN A 122 -14.89 -2.25 -1.90
N LEU A 123 -14.14 -1.19 -2.17
CA LEU A 123 -14.08 -0.03 -1.31
C LEU A 123 -15.14 0.95 -1.79
N THR A 124 -16.10 1.27 -0.92
CA THR A 124 -17.10 2.29 -1.21
C THR A 124 -16.55 3.68 -0.91
N LYS A 125 -17.11 4.69 -1.57
CA LYS A 125 -16.78 6.09 -1.32
C LYS A 125 -17.09 6.45 0.13
N GLU A 126 -18.24 6.00 0.62
CA GLU A 126 -18.74 6.26 1.97
C GLU A 126 -17.75 5.73 3.03
N GLU A 127 -17.33 4.48 2.92
CA GLU A 127 -16.34 3.89 3.84
C GLU A 127 -15.02 4.65 3.86
N GLU A 128 -14.57 5.12 2.69
CA GLU A 128 -13.33 5.89 2.60
C GLU A 128 -13.46 7.30 3.18
N THR A 129 -14.62 7.94 2.97
CA THR A 129 -14.91 9.24 3.60
C THR A 129 -15.10 9.13 5.11
N GLU A 130 -15.76 8.09 5.62
CA GLU A 130 -15.90 7.84 7.05
C GLU A 130 -14.54 7.61 7.72
N TRP A 131 -13.65 6.88 7.05
CA TRP A 131 -12.27 6.73 7.51
C TRP A 131 -11.56 8.08 7.60
N LEU A 132 -11.68 8.94 6.57
CA LEU A 132 -11.07 10.27 6.56
C LEU A 132 -11.63 11.17 7.67
N ASP A 133 -12.95 11.14 7.87
CA ASP A 133 -13.64 11.88 8.93
C ASP A 133 -13.17 11.46 10.32
N MET A 134 -13.00 10.15 10.54
CA MET A 134 -12.44 9.61 11.77
C MET A 134 -11.00 10.11 12.01
N GLN A 135 -10.14 10.07 10.99
CA GLN A 135 -8.76 10.56 11.11
C GLN A 135 -8.70 12.05 11.42
N TYR A 136 -9.51 12.85 10.73
CA TYR A 136 -9.61 14.29 10.96
C TYR A 136 -10.12 14.60 12.37
N GLY A 137 -11.17 13.91 12.82
CA GLY A 137 -11.73 14.07 14.17
C GLY A 137 -10.71 13.77 15.27
N GLN A 138 -9.96 12.66 15.14
CA GLN A 138 -8.89 12.33 16.07
C GLN A 138 -7.82 13.43 16.16
N GLU A 139 -7.44 14.00 15.02
CA GLU A 139 -6.45 15.08 14.98
C GLU A 139 -6.98 16.37 15.61
N VAL A 140 -8.24 16.73 15.34
CA VAL A 140 -8.88 17.92 15.94
C VAL A 140 -8.93 17.79 17.46
N GLU A 141 -9.30 16.62 17.99
CA GLU A 141 -9.32 16.40 19.43
C GLU A 141 -7.92 16.44 20.05
N TRP A 142 -6.93 15.88 19.36
CA TRP A 142 -5.52 16.00 19.77
C TRP A 142 -5.07 17.48 19.82
N GLN A 143 -5.38 18.27 18.79
CA GLN A 143 -5.05 19.70 18.74
C GLN A 143 -5.74 20.49 19.86
N LYS A 144 -7.01 20.22 20.15
CA LYS A 144 -7.73 20.83 21.29
C LYS A 144 -7.07 20.47 22.62
N SER A 145 -6.64 19.22 22.78
CA SER A 145 -5.92 18.77 23.97
C SER A 145 -4.60 19.53 24.15
N CYS A 146 -3.81 19.66 23.09
CA CYS A 146 -2.56 20.43 23.11
C CYS A 146 -2.80 21.90 23.48
N ALA A 147 -3.84 22.53 22.91
CA ALA A 147 -4.18 23.92 23.22
C ALA A 147 -4.56 24.10 24.71
N ARG A 148 -5.33 23.17 25.29
CA ARG A 148 -5.67 23.20 26.72
C ARG A 148 -4.44 23.09 27.62
N ILE A 149 -3.53 22.16 27.31
CA ILE A 149 -2.28 21.99 28.08
C ILE A 149 -1.40 23.23 27.99
N ALA A 150 -1.25 23.81 26.79
CA ALA A 150 -0.49 25.04 26.60
C ALA A 150 -1.08 26.21 27.39
N ALA A 151 -2.40 26.36 27.41
CA ALA A 151 -3.08 27.41 28.18
C ALA A 151 -2.91 27.22 29.71
N GLN A 152 -2.97 25.97 30.20
CA GLN A 152 -2.74 25.66 31.62
C GLN A 152 -1.28 25.92 32.03
N GLY A 153 -0.31 25.59 31.17
CA GLY A 153 1.10 25.86 31.43
C GLY A 153 1.47 27.35 31.46
N GLN A 154 0.69 28.22 30.82
CA GLN A 154 0.87 29.67 30.89
C GLN A 154 0.15 30.33 32.09
N ALA A 155 -0.75 29.61 32.76
CA ALA A 155 -1.53 30.12 33.88
C ALA A 155 -0.87 29.88 35.25
N SER A 156 0.24 29.13 35.33
CA SER A 156 1.03 28.98 36.55
C SER A 156 2.03 30.13 36.68
N PRO A 157 1.89 31.04 37.65
CA PRO A 157 2.99 31.92 38.03
C PRO A 157 4.14 31.06 38.52
N ALA A 158 5.38 31.42 38.17
CA ALA A 158 6.54 30.91 38.86
C ALA A 158 6.48 31.42 40.30
N ASP A 159 6.18 30.52 41.25
CA ASP A 159 6.36 30.74 42.69
C ASP A 159 7.87 30.74 43.03
#